data_AF-A0A8H5NKR3-F1
#
_entry.id   AF-A0A8H5NKR3-F1
#
_cell.length_a   1.000
_cell.length_b   1.000
_cell.length_c   1.000
_cell.angle_alpha   90.00
_cell.angle_beta   90.00
_cell.angle_gamma   90.00
#
_symmetry.space_group_name_H-M   'P 1'
#
loop_
_entity.id
_entity.type
_entity.pdbx_description
1 polymer ?
#
loop_
_entity_poly.entity_id
_entity_poly.type
_entity_poly.pdbx_seq_one_letter_code
_entity_poly.pdbx_strand_id
1 'polypeptide(L)'
;MKPQFVQALTYQATEILRDLHARGICHGNIRPGNLVLRIRNLDHLDDQGIYRLLGQPMIDELKTDSGRVPGPEAPRYVVGFLDFMSSGEDVLLNDLCLIGFDYAFEISSPKTIAPLPEFLAPEVAVGKPASPASDVWALGVTILNMRSGISLFPYHVDCPAHLITECLKYFGELPASWEERLYDEEGRPTSDKTTGRAREVSDETHSLKQWICDIWDEPTQVNENESTPAAPFIVRDKDRSLPKSCDWLSDDISPIINYNPRDIDQLAAIHDNTKRPYPKHYANRVWKPSAFKINGTYLPEGGGVGWFTYLPGNSDVEDNLQSLPRISTQEADMLYDLLGKIFVYEGRISAEDILGHPWFEMV
;
A
#
# COMPACT_ATOMS: atom_id res chain seq x y z
N MET A 1 -8.74 -4.49 -2.11
CA MET A 1 -9.86 -3.70 -1.52
C MET A 1 -11.03 -3.65 -2.50
N LYS A 2 -12.22 -3.17 -2.13
CA LYS A 2 -13.33 -3.06 -3.10
C LYS A 2 -13.06 -1.96 -4.14
N PRO A 3 -13.47 -2.15 -5.41
CA PRO A 3 -13.15 -1.23 -6.51
C PRO A 3 -13.49 0.23 -6.18
N GLN A 4 -14.72 0.49 -5.75
CA GLN A 4 -15.23 1.84 -5.49
C GLN A 4 -14.47 2.53 -4.38
N PHE A 5 -14.03 1.77 -3.38
CA PHE A 5 -13.24 2.32 -2.28
C PHE A 5 -11.83 2.67 -2.74
N VAL A 6 -11.17 1.81 -3.53
CA VAL A 6 -9.85 2.13 -4.11
C VAL A 6 -9.97 3.37 -4.99
N GLN A 7 -10.94 3.42 -5.89
CA GLN A 7 -11.19 4.57 -6.76
C GLN A 7 -11.36 5.87 -5.96
N ALA A 8 -12.19 5.86 -4.89
CA ALA A 8 -12.40 7.04 -4.07
C ALA A 8 -11.13 7.51 -3.34
N LEU A 9 -10.31 6.58 -2.84
CA LEU A 9 -9.07 6.92 -2.15
C LEU A 9 -7.99 7.40 -3.13
N THR A 10 -7.81 6.71 -4.24
CA THR A 10 -6.78 7.06 -5.21
C THR A 10 -7.17 8.31 -5.99
N TYR A 11 -8.46 8.63 -6.12
CA TYR A 11 -8.92 9.94 -6.61
C TYR A 11 -8.41 11.06 -5.70
N GLN A 12 -8.66 10.97 -4.40
CA GLN A 12 -8.15 11.94 -3.41
C GLN A 12 -6.63 12.04 -3.42
N ALA A 13 -5.92 10.91 -3.51
CA ALA A 13 -4.45 10.90 -3.62
C ALA A 13 -3.98 11.61 -4.90
N THR A 14 -4.69 11.42 -6.01
CA THR A 14 -4.40 12.08 -7.29
C THR A 14 -4.67 13.58 -7.21
N GLU A 15 -5.75 14.02 -6.54
CA GLU A 15 -6.04 15.44 -6.31
C GLU A 15 -4.93 16.11 -5.50
N ILE A 16 -4.49 15.48 -4.41
CA ILE A 16 -3.36 15.97 -3.62
C ILE A 16 -2.10 16.08 -4.49
N LEU A 17 -1.83 15.06 -5.32
CA LEU A 17 -0.65 15.04 -6.16
C LEU A 17 -0.67 16.14 -7.24
N ARG A 18 -1.81 16.31 -7.93
CA ARG A 18 -2.04 17.44 -8.85
C ARG A 18 -1.75 18.77 -8.16
N ASP A 19 -2.29 18.95 -6.96
CA ASP A 19 -2.15 20.17 -6.18
C ASP A 19 -0.70 20.46 -5.75
N LEU A 20 0.08 19.42 -5.43
CA LEU A 20 1.51 19.53 -5.16
C LEU A 20 2.28 19.93 -6.43
N HIS A 21 2.02 19.23 -7.54
CA HIS A 21 2.68 19.49 -8.82
C HIS A 21 2.41 20.92 -9.32
N ALA A 22 1.17 21.40 -9.20
CA ALA A 22 0.78 22.78 -9.53
C ALA A 22 1.52 23.83 -8.69
N ARG A 23 1.97 23.46 -7.49
CA ARG A 23 2.77 24.32 -6.58
C ARG A 23 4.27 24.14 -6.76
N GLY A 24 4.70 23.36 -7.76
CA GLY A 24 6.11 23.16 -8.02
C GLY A 24 6.76 22.10 -7.13
N ILE A 25 6.00 21.23 -6.46
CA ILE A 25 6.50 20.25 -5.49
C ILE A 25 6.21 18.83 -5.98
N CYS A 26 7.22 17.97 -5.94
CA CYS A 26 7.06 16.52 -6.05
C CYS A 26 7.14 15.88 -4.67
N HIS A 27 6.40 14.79 -4.46
CA HIS A 27 6.42 14.05 -3.20
C HIS A 27 7.62 13.10 -3.08
N GLY A 28 7.97 12.40 -4.16
CA GLY A 28 9.12 11.50 -4.24
C GLY A 28 8.97 10.16 -3.51
N ASN A 29 7.79 9.84 -2.96
CA ASN A 29 7.57 8.63 -2.14
C ASN A 29 6.08 8.27 -2.03
N ILE A 30 5.35 8.30 -3.15
CA ILE A 30 3.94 7.89 -3.18
C ILE A 30 3.85 6.37 -3.03
N ARG A 31 3.16 5.90 -2.00
CA ARG A 31 2.95 4.47 -1.70
C ARG A 31 1.78 4.28 -0.75
N PRO A 32 1.14 3.09 -0.67
CA PRO A 32 0.03 2.85 0.25
C PRO A 32 0.33 3.22 1.71
N GLY A 33 1.54 2.94 2.19
CA GLY A 33 1.95 3.27 3.57
C GLY A 33 2.02 4.77 3.90
N ASN A 34 2.02 5.63 2.87
CA ASN A 34 1.99 7.08 3.01
C ASN A 34 0.60 7.69 2.73
N LEU A 35 -0.38 6.85 2.38
CA LEU A 35 -1.78 7.24 2.22
C LEU A 35 -2.54 6.83 3.48
N VAL A 36 -2.74 7.77 4.40
CA VAL A 36 -3.39 7.49 5.69
C VAL A 36 -4.82 8.00 5.69
N LEU A 37 -5.73 7.25 6.33
CA LEU A 37 -7.11 7.65 6.52
C LEU A 37 -7.26 8.39 7.83
N ARG A 38 -7.94 9.55 7.80
CA ARG A 38 -8.31 10.24 9.03
C ARG A 38 -9.30 9.38 9.82
N ILE A 39 -9.18 9.40 11.14
CA ILE A 39 -10.13 8.75 12.04
C ILE A 39 -11.12 9.77 12.58
N ARG A 40 -12.28 9.30 13.06
CA ARG A 40 -13.22 10.15 13.83
C ARG A 40 -12.50 10.74 15.04
N ASN A 41 -12.95 11.91 15.49
CA ASN A 41 -12.43 12.50 16.73
C ASN A 41 -12.77 11.57 17.90
N LEU A 42 -11.73 11.14 18.63
CA LEU A 42 -11.84 10.28 19.81
C LEU A 42 -11.46 11.02 21.12
N ASP A 43 -11.22 12.33 21.08
CA ASP A 43 -10.71 13.13 22.22
C ASP A 43 -11.67 13.16 23.41
N HIS A 44 -12.93 12.80 23.18
CA HIS A 44 -13.97 12.70 24.21
C HIS A 44 -13.93 11.37 24.98
N LEU A 45 -13.10 10.41 24.56
CA LEU A 45 -12.94 9.11 25.20
C LEU A 45 -11.76 9.12 26.16
N ASP A 46 -11.96 8.53 27.33
CA ASP A 46 -10.86 8.14 28.23
C ASP A 46 -10.28 6.78 27.82
N ASP A 47 -9.22 6.33 28.48
CA ASP A 47 -8.58 5.03 28.22
C ASP A 47 -9.60 3.88 28.19
N GLN A 48 -10.56 3.88 29.11
CA GLN A 48 -11.60 2.85 29.18
C GLN A 48 -12.55 2.92 27.98
N GLY A 49 -12.86 4.12 27.48
CA GLY A 49 -13.57 4.35 26.24
C GLY A 49 -12.82 3.80 25.04
N ILE A 50 -11.52 4.08 24.93
CA ILE A 50 -10.66 3.55 23.87
C ILE A 50 -10.61 2.02 23.92
N TYR A 51 -10.48 1.42 25.10
CA TYR A 51 -10.45 -0.05 25.23
C TYR A 51 -11.79 -0.71 24.89
N ARG A 52 -12.91 -0.05 25.18
CA ARG A 52 -14.23 -0.55 24.74
C ARG A 52 -14.39 -0.49 23.23
N LEU A 53 -13.82 0.53 22.59
CA LEU A 53 -13.93 0.77 21.15
C LEU A 53 -13.00 -0.12 20.32
N LEU A 54 -11.72 -0.18 20.70
CA LEU A 54 -10.64 -0.81 19.92
C LEU A 54 -10.11 -2.11 20.54
N GLY A 55 -10.55 -2.44 21.76
CA GLY A 55 -10.04 -3.59 22.51
C GLY A 55 -8.88 -3.24 23.44
N GLN A 56 -8.46 -4.22 24.25
CA GLN A 56 -7.29 -4.08 25.12
C GLN A 56 -6.00 -4.06 24.29
N PRO A 57 -5.00 -3.25 24.65
CA PRO A 57 -3.73 -3.23 23.95
C PRO A 57 -3.09 -4.61 24.02
N MET A 58 -2.64 -5.10 22.87
CA MET A 58 -1.89 -6.34 22.80
C MET A 58 -0.45 -6.03 23.22
N ILE A 59 0.02 -6.70 24.26
CA ILE A 59 1.34 -6.46 24.82
C ILE A 59 2.13 -7.77 24.76
N ASP A 60 3.37 -7.71 24.28
CA ASP A 60 4.31 -8.83 24.31
C ASP A 60 5.64 -8.43 24.96
N GLU A 61 6.38 -9.41 25.44
CA GLU A 61 7.70 -9.22 26.03
C GLU A 61 8.71 -8.78 24.94
N LEU A 62 9.53 -7.78 25.27
CA LEU A 62 10.61 -7.37 24.39
C LEU A 62 11.67 -8.46 24.33
N LYS A 63 11.80 -9.14 23.19
CA LYS A 63 12.84 -10.13 22.92
C LYS A 63 13.93 -9.50 22.06
N THR A 64 15.19 -9.64 22.47
CA THR A 64 16.31 -9.27 21.59
C THR A 64 16.63 -10.44 20.67
N ASP A 65 17.01 -10.15 19.42
CA ASP A 65 17.46 -11.17 18.46
C ASP A 65 18.63 -12.01 19.01
N SER A 66 19.50 -11.38 19.81
CA SER A 66 20.61 -12.04 20.49
C SER A 66 20.22 -12.95 21.66
N GLY A 67 18.95 -12.97 22.08
CA GLY A 67 18.45 -13.67 23.27
C GLY A 67 18.92 -13.08 24.61
N ARG A 68 19.66 -11.97 24.60
CA ARG A 68 20.09 -11.27 25.81
C ARG A 68 18.94 -10.49 26.41
N VAL A 69 18.93 -10.40 27.74
CA VAL A 69 17.99 -9.54 28.48
C VAL A 69 18.28 -8.08 28.11
N PRO A 70 17.28 -7.31 27.65
CA PRO A 70 17.45 -5.89 27.39
C PRO A 70 17.94 -5.12 28.63
N GLY A 71 18.77 -4.10 28.42
CA GLY A 71 19.21 -3.20 29.50
C GLY A 71 18.07 -2.33 30.05
N PRO A 72 18.29 -1.57 31.14
CA PRO A 72 17.26 -0.76 31.79
C PRO A 72 16.68 0.35 30.89
N GLU A 73 17.41 0.74 29.84
CA GLU A 73 16.99 1.76 28.86
C GLU A 73 16.05 1.21 27.79
N ALA A 74 15.88 -0.12 27.68
CA ALA A 74 15.02 -0.72 26.68
C ALA A 74 13.55 -0.72 27.16
N PRO A 75 12.58 -0.57 26.24
CA PRO A 75 11.17 -0.71 26.57
C PRO A 75 10.89 -2.05 27.27
N ARG A 76 10.07 -2.03 28.31
CA ARG A 76 9.74 -3.24 29.09
C ARG A 76 8.88 -4.24 28.32
N TYR A 77 8.16 -3.76 27.32
CA TYR A 77 7.25 -4.51 26.48
C TYR A 77 7.07 -3.80 25.15
N VAL A 78 6.60 -4.54 24.16
CA VAL A 78 6.14 -4.00 22.88
C VAL A 78 4.61 -4.00 22.86
N VAL A 79 4.04 -3.07 22.11
CA VAL A 79 2.58 -2.96 21.92
C VAL A 79 2.25 -3.28 20.48
N GLY A 80 1.28 -4.16 20.28
CA GLY A 80 0.76 -4.55 18.97
C GLY A 80 0.06 -3.39 18.24
N PHE A 81 -0.01 -3.52 16.92
CA PHE A 81 -0.76 -2.57 16.09
C PHE A 81 -2.26 -2.60 16.44
N LEU A 82 -2.90 -1.43 16.36
CA LEU A 82 -4.35 -1.32 16.49
C LEU A 82 -5.03 -1.81 15.21
N ASP A 83 -5.99 -2.71 15.36
CA ASP A 83 -6.87 -3.12 14.26
C ASP A 83 -8.19 -2.32 14.30
N PHE A 84 -8.18 -1.16 13.64
CA PHE A 84 -9.38 -0.32 13.48
C PHE A 84 -10.53 -1.06 12.76
N MET A 85 -10.22 -2.07 11.95
CA MET A 85 -11.20 -2.85 11.20
C MET A 85 -11.93 -3.88 12.05
N SER A 86 -11.41 -4.18 13.24
CA SER A 86 -12.05 -5.05 14.23
C SER A 86 -12.93 -4.31 15.24
N SER A 87 -12.97 -2.97 15.17
CA SER A 87 -13.80 -2.17 16.07
C SER A 87 -15.30 -2.35 15.83
N GLY A 88 -16.11 -2.16 16.87
CA GLY A 88 -17.57 -2.24 16.77
C GLY A 88 -18.22 -1.10 15.98
N GLU A 89 -17.44 -0.07 15.63
CA GLU A 89 -17.91 1.17 15.03
C GLU A 89 -17.06 1.56 13.82
N ASP A 90 -17.65 2.27 12.86
CA ASP A 90 -16.91 2.79 11.71
C ASP A 90 -16.07 4.00 12.13
N VAL A 91 -14.84 3.77 12.57
CA VAL A 91 -13.92 4.82 13.05
C VAL A 91 -13.10 5.48 11.94
N LEU A 92 -12.94 4.81 10.80
CA LEU A 92 -12.19 5.32 9.65
C LEU A 92 -13.06 6.25 8.81
N LEU A 93 -12.56 7.45 8.51
CA LEU A 93 -13.19 8.37 7.56
C LEU A 93 -12.66 8.09 6.15
N ASN A 94 -13.50 8.31 5.14
CA ASN A 94 -13.08 8.33 3.73
C ASN A 94 -12.41 9.67 3.39
N ASP A 95 -11.49 10.11 4.25
CA ASP A 95 -10.76 11.38 4.17
C ASP A 95 -9.27 11.06 4.22
N LEU A 96 -8.65 11.07 3.04
CA LEU A 96 -7.27 10.64 2.83
C LEU A 96 -6.31 11.80 3.07
N CYS A 97 -5.27 11.53 3.83
CA CYS A 97 -4.14 12.42 4.04
C CYS A 97 -2.87 11.78 3.46
N LEU A 98 -2.07 12.58 2.76
CA LEU A 98 -0.75 12.19 2.29
C LEU A 98 0.30 12.59 3.34
N ILE A 99 1.18 11.67 3.69
CA ILE A 99 2.32 11.86 4.62
C ILE A 99 3.62 11.38 3.98
N GLY A 100 4.76 11.52 4.67
CA GLY A 100 6.03 10.94 4.21
C GLY A 100 6.78 11.81 3.20
N PHE A 101 6.80 13.14 3.45
CA PHE A 101 7.47 14.16 2.62
C PHE A 101 9.01 14.17 2.77
N ASP A 102 9.62 13.14 3.36
CA ASP A 102 11.07 13.07 3.58
C ASP A 102 11.88 13.08 2.28
N TYR A 103 11.26 12.65 1.18
CA TYR A 103 11.82 12.68 -0.17
C TYR A 103 11.24 13.78 -1.06
N ALA A 104 10.45 14.71 -0.50
CA ALA A 104 9.84 15.77 -1.29
C ALA A 104 10.90 16.76 -1.81
N PHE A 105 10.66 17.27 -3.01
CA PHE A 105 11.58 18.20 -3.67
C PHE A 105 10.83 19.20 -4.56
N GLU A 106 11.45 20.36 -4.77
CA GLU A 106 10.96 21.34 -5.74
C GLU A 106 11.26 20.86 -7.17
N ILE A 107 10.30 20.95 -8.07
CA ILE A 107 10.46 20.58 -9.48
C ILE A 107 11.62 21.34 -10.14
N SER A 108 11.85 22.60 -9.74
CA SER A 108 12.97 23.43 -10.20
C SER A 108 14.34 22.99 -9.67
N SER A 109 14.37 22.16 -8.62
CA SER A 109 15.60 21.64 -8.02
C SER A 109 15.46 20.14 -7.72
N PRO A 110 15.43 19.29 -8.76
CA PRO A 110 15.34 17.84 -8.60
C PRO A 110 16.44 17.28 -7.68
N LYS A 111 16.08 16.29 -6.86
CA LYS A 111 17.01 15.58 -5.98
C LYS A 111 17.09 14.11 -6.33
N THR A 112 18.22 13.49 -6.00
CA THR A 112 18.30 12.04 -5.90
C THR A 112 17.43 11.59 -4.73
N ILE A 113 16.47 10.72 -5.01
CA ILE A 113 15.59 10.11 -4.02
C ILE A 113 15.91 8.61 -3.94
N ALA A 114 15.62 8.01 -2.79
CA ALA A 114 15.78 6.58 -2.57
C ALA A 114 14.56 5.99 -1.83
N PRO A 115 13.33 6.10 -2.40
CA PRO A 115 12.16 5.42 -1.87
C PRO A 115 12.33 3.90 -2.02
N LEU A 116 11.32 3.14 -1.57
CA LEU A 116 11.35 1.68 -1.79
C LEU A 116 11.49 1.36 -3.29
N PRO A 117 12.36 0.41 -3.67
CA PRO A 117 12.64 0.07 -5.07
C PRO A 117 11.39 -0.29 -5.88
N GLU A 118 10.40 -0.96 -5.28
CA GLU A 118 9.14 -1.32 -5.96
C GLU A 118 8.28 -0.10 -6.37
N PHE A 119 8.46 1.07 -5.75
CA PHE A 119 7.72 2.30 -6.12
C PHE A 119 8.59 3.27 -6.94
N LEU A 120 9.85 2.91 -7.20
CA LEU A 120 10.77 3.75 -7.95
C LEU A 120 10.36 3.79 -9.43
N ALA A 121 10.45 4.97 -10.04
CA ALA A 121 10.17 5.12 -11.47
C ALA A 121 11.38 4.70 -12.31
N PRO A 122 11.18 4.13 -13.52
CA PRO A 122 12.28 3.58 -14.32
C PRO A 122 13.30 4.65 -14.71
N GLU A 123 12.89 5.89 -14.94
CA GLU A 123 13.83 6.99 -15.19
C GLU A 123 14.78 7.24 -14.00
N VAL A 124 14.27 7.14 -12.77
CA VAL A 124 15.08 7.29 -11.55
C VAL A 124 15.96 6.07 -11.33
N ALA A 125 15.43 4.89 -11.66
CA ALA A 125 16.16 3.64 -11.56
C ALA A 125 17.33 3.54 -12.55
N VAL A 126 17.33 4.29 -13.66
CA VAL A 126 18.51 4.46 -14.54
C VAL A 126 19.37 5.68 -14.16
N GLY A 127 19.07 6.33 -13.03
CA GLY A 127 19.84 7.46 -12.51
C GLY A 127 19.55 8.81 -13.20
N LYS A 128 18.41 8.95 -13.88
CA LYS A 128 17.89 10.28 -14.26
C LYS A 128 17.23 10.94 -13.04
N PRO A 129 17.11 12.27 -13.00
CA PRO A 129 16.45 12.94 -11.88
C PRO A 129 14.97 12.57 -11.78
N ALA A 130 14.46 12.48 -10.55
CA ALA A 130 13.04 12.35 -10.30
C ALA A 130 12.27 13.60 -10.77
N SER A 131 11.01 13.40 -11.14
CA SER A 131 10.14 14.45 -11.69
C SER A 131 8.67 14.21 -11.30
N PRO A 132 7.74 15.10 -11.67
CA PRO A 132 6.30 14.83 -11.49
C PRO A 132 5.85 13.50 -12.10
N ALA A 133 6.45 13.10 -13.22
CA ALA A 133 6.17 11.81 -13.86
C ALA A 133 6.57 10.63 -12.95
N SER A 134 7.59 10.79 -12.12
CA SER A 134 8.04 9.75 -11.19
C SER A 134 7.04 9.52 -10.06
N ASP A 135 6.40 10.59 -9.56
CA ASP A 135 5.28 10.44 -8.62
C ASP A 135 4.07 9.76 -9.27
N VAL A 136 3.79 10.08 -10.55
CA VAL A 136 2.69 9.45 -11.30
C VAL A 136 2.92 7.95 -11.48
N TRP A 137 4.16 7.52 -11.75
CA TRP A 137 4.50 6.09 -11.79
C TRP A 137 4.24 5.42 -10.45
N ALA A 138 4.73 6.01 -9.37
CA ALA A 138 4.55 5.50 -8.01
C ALA A 138 3.06 5.44 -7.61
N LEU A 139 2.25 6.42 -8.06
CA LEU A 139 0.80 6.40 -7.92
C LEU A 139 0.17 5.23 -8.70
N GLY A 140 0.62 4.93 -9.92
CA GLY A 140 0.16 3.76 -10.69
C GLY A 140 0.41 2.45 -9.96
N VAL A 141 1.63 2.26 -9.42
CA VAL A 141 1.96 1.09 -8.59
C VAL A 141 1.07 1.04 -7.34
N THR A 142 0.84 2.21 -6.72
CA THR A 142 -0.02 2.34 -5.52
C THR A 142 -1.48 1.94 -5.81
N ILE A 143 -2.07 2.43 -6.90
CA ILE A 143 -3.42 2.08 -7.33
C ILE A 143 -3.55 0.57 -7.50
N LEU A 144 -2.59 -0.02 -8.23
CA LEU A 144 -2.61 -1.44 -8.52
C LEU A 144 -2.45 -2.26 -7.24
N ASN A 145 -1.51 -1.88 -6.36
CA ASN A 145 -1.26 -2.52 -5.07
C ASN A 145 -2.50 -2.47 -4.15
N MET A 146 -3.16 -1.33 -4.03
CA MET A 146 -4.39 -1.19 -3.23
C MET A 146 -5.53 -2.06 -3.77
N ARG A 147 -5.63 -2.20 -5.10
CA ARG A 147 -6.69 -2.99 -5.73
C ARG A 147 -6.45 -4.49 -5.62
N SER A 148 -5.24 -4.95 -5.91
CA SER A 148 -4.87 -6.36 -5.93
C SER A 148 -4.52 -6.92 -4.54
N GLY A 149 -4.08 -6.06 -3.61
CA GLY A 149 -3.45 -6.46 -2.36
C GLY A 149 -1.97 -6.88 -2.50
N ILE A 150 -1.42 -6.86 -3.73
CA ILE A 150 -0.03 -7.22 -4.04
C ILE A 150 0.64 -6.17 -4.93
N SER A 151 1.93 -5.96 -4.71
CA SER A 151 2.73 -5.10 -5.57
C SER A 151 2.91 -5.72 -6.96
N LEU A 152 2.96 -4.87 -7.99
CA LEU A 152 3.31 -5.29 -9.35
C LEU A 152 4.75 -5.84 -9.39
N PHE A 153 5.61 -5.25 -8.57
CA PHE A 153 7.00 -5.64 -8.44
C PHE A 153 7.18 -6.52 -7.19
N PRO A 154 7.66 -7.75 -7.35
CA PRO A 154 7.80 -8.70 -6.25
C PRO A 154 8.90 -8.33 -5.25
N TYR A 155 8.96 -9.03 -4.12
CA TYR A 155 9.89 -8.74 -3.01
C TYR A 155 11.38 -8.81 -3.39
N HIS A 156 11.73 -9.54 -4.46
CA HIS A 156 13.11 -9.58 -4.96
C HIS A 156 13.54 -8.30 -5.68
N VAL A 157 12.60 -7.39 -5.95
CA VAL A 157 12.90 -6.03 -6.42
C VAL A 157 13.33 -5.19 -5.22
N ASP A 158 14.59 -5.34 -4.83
CA ASP A 158 15.22 -4.69 -3.68
C ASP A 158 16.25 -3.63 -4.06
N CYS A 159 16.48 -3.40 -5.36
CA CYS A 159 17.36 -2.36 -5.87
C CYS A 159 16.91 -1.81 -7.25
N PRO A 160 17.42 -0.64 -7.67
CA PRO A 160 17.14 -0.06 -8.98
C PRO A 160 17.43 -0.99 -10.18
N ALA A 161 18.53 -1.75 -10.12
CA ALA A 161 18.88 -2.70 -11.19
C ALA A 161 17.80 -3.77 -11.38
N HIS A 162 17.32 -4.38 -10.29
CA HIS A 162 16.26 -5.38 -10.32
C HIS A 162 14.94 -4.78 -10.82
N LEU A 163 14.62 -3.55 -10.43
CA LEU A 163 13.43 -2.86 -10.93
C LEU A 163 13.47 -2.70 -12.45
N ILE A 164 14.60 -2.30 -13.03
CA ILE A 164 14.72 -2.16 -14.49
C ILE A 164 14.57 -3.53 -15.17
N THR A 165 15.14 -4.58 -14.62
CA THR A 165 14.95 -5.94 -15.14
C THR A 165 13.47 -6.32 -15.17
N GLU A 166 12.70 -6.07 -14.10
CA GLU A 166 11.25 -6.33 -14.11
C GLU A 166 10.46 -5.39 -15.04
N CYS A 167 10.84 -4.12 -15.14
CA CYS A 167 10.21 -3.18 -16.07
C CYS A 167 10.33 -3.68 -17.51
N LEU A 168 11.48 -4.23 -17.91
CA LEU A 168 11.68 -4.77 -19.26
C LEU A 168 10.75 -5.96 -19.55
N LYS A 169 10.49 -6.81 -18.56
CA LYS A 169 9.57 -7.96 -18.70
C LYS A 169 8.15 -7.52 -19.01
N TYR A 170 7.66 -6.44 -18.39
CA TYR A 170 6.29 -5.95 -18.55
C TYR A 170 6.11 -4.92 -19.66
N PHE A 171 7.10 -4.04 -19.88
CA PHE A 171 6.95 -2.83 -20.69
C PHE A 171 7.87 -2.79 -21.92
N GLY A 172 8.69 -3.82 -22.12
CA GLY A 172 9.57 -3.95 -23.27
C GLY A 172 10.85 -3.12 -23.16
N GLU A 173 11.52 -2.87 -24.28
CA GLU A 173 12.84 -2.23 -24.31
C GLU A 173 12.82 -0.77 -23.80
N LEU A 174 13.88 -0.38 -23.10
CA LEU A 174 14.11 1.02 -22.71
C LEU A 174 14.28 1.90 -23.95
N PRO A 175 13.89 3.19 -23.88
CA PRO A 175 14.17 4.14 -24.96
C PRO A 175 15.66 4.21 -25.27
N ALA A 176 16.03 4.25 -26.54
CA ALA A 176 17.43 4.34 -26.97
C ALA A 176 18.17 5.59 -26.40
N SER A 177 17.42 6.64 -26.07
CA SER A 177 17.90 7.87 -25.43
C SER A 177 18.35 7.70 -23.98
N TRP A 178 18.07 6.55 -23.34
CA TRP A 178 18.36 6.35 -21.92
C TRP A 178 19.76 5.78 -21.67
N GLU A 179 20.42 5.25 -22.71
CA GLU A 179 21.72 4.56 -22.68
C GLU A 179 21.77 3.40 -21.67
N GLU A 180 22.52 2.34 -21.97
CA GLU A 180 22.66 1.24 -21.01
C GLU A 180 23.52 1.70 -19.83
N ARG A 181 22.91 1.74 -18.64
CA ARG A 181 23.55 2.21 -17.40
C ARG A 181 24.22 1.07 -16.64
N LEU A 182 25.31 1.41 -15.96
CA LEU A 182 25.99 0.53 -15.02
C LEU A 182 25.40 0.71 -13.62
N TYR A 183 25.48 -0.35 -12.84
CA TYR A 183 25.03 -0.42 -11.46
C TYR A 183 26.17 -0.84 -10.55
N ASP A 184 26.25 -0.26 -9.35
CA ASP A 184 27.22 -0.65 -8.31
C ASP A 184 26.86 -2.00 -7.65
N GLU A 185 27.62 -2.41 -6.64
CA GLU A 185 27.40 -3.68 -5.95
C GLU A 185 26.06 -3.72 -5.18
N GLU A 186 25.50 -2.55 -4.84
CA GLU A 186 24.19 -2.39 -4.23
C GLU A 186 23.06 -2.22 -5.28
N GLY A 187 23.36 -2.38 -6.56
CA GLY A 187 22.38 -2.29 -7.65
C GLY A 187 21.89 -0.88 -7.93
N ARG A 188 22.63 0.17 -7.52
CA ARG A 188 22.28 1.58 -7.74
C ARG A 188 23.00 2.13 -8.98
N PRO A 189 22.41 3.11 -9.69
CA PRO A 189 23.02 3.67 -10.90
C PRO A 189 24.38 4.30 -10.60
N THR A 190 25.40 3.94 -11.40
CA THR A 190 26.75 4.48 -11.28
C THR A 190 27.34 4.84 -12.64
N SER A 191 28.20 5.87 -12.64
CA SER A 191 29.04 6.22 -13.79
C SER A 191 30.43 5.59 -13.72
N ASP A 192 30.77 4.91 -12.63
CA ASP A 192 32.07 4.25 -12.47
C ASP A 192 32.14 2.97 -13.30
N LYS A 193 32.97 2.99 -14.35
CA LYS A 193 33.18 1.85 -15.26
C LYS A 193 34.08 0.76 -14.67
N THR A 194 34.77 1.02 -13.56
CA THR A 194 35.69 0.06 -12.95
C THR A 194 34.97 -0.90 -12.01
N THR A 195 33.96 -0.40 -11.30
CA THR A 195 33.15 -1.15 -10.33
C THR A 195 31.75 -1.47 -10.86
N GLY A 196 31.23 -0.64 -11.77
CA GLY A 196 29.88 -0.77 -12.30
C GLY A 196 29.70 -1.97 -13.24
N ARG A 197 28.56 -2.64 -13.10
CA ARG A 197 28.16 -3.80 -13.91
C ARG A 197 26.86 -3.53 -14.64
N ALA A 198 26.65 -4.20 -15.77
CA ALA A 198 25.34 -4.23 -16.39
C ALA A 198 24.36 -4.98 -15.47
N ARG A 199 23.07 -4.59 -15.51
CA ARG A 199 22.00 -5.35 -14.87
C ARG A 199 21.92 -6.78 -15.41
N GLU A 200 21.23 -7.65 -14.69
CA GLU A 200 20.86 -8.96 -15.21
C GLU A 200 19.85 -8.85 -16.35
N VAL A 201 20.02 -9.70 -17.37
CA VAL A 201 19.14 -9.80 -18.53
C VAL A 201 18.27 -11.03 -18.38
N SER A 202 16.98 -10.89 -18.68
CA SER A 202 16.01 -11.97 -18.69
C SER A 202 15.23 -11.91 -20.00
N ASP A 203 14.98 -13.09 -20.59
CA ASP A 203 14.13 -13.24 -21.79
C ASP A 203 12.65 -13.42 -21.42
N GLU A 204 12.32 -13.37 -20.12
CA GLU A 204 10.95 -13.46 -19.64
C GLU A 204 10.13 -12.23 -20.08
N THR A 205 8.87 -12.47 -20.44
CA THR A 205 7.92 -11.41 -20.78
C THR A 205 6.62 -11.64 -20.02
N HIS A 206 6.07 -10.57 -19.48
CA HIS A 206 4.84 -10.58 -18.68
C HIS A 206 3.80 -9.67 -19.31
N SER A 207 2.53 -10.05 -19.20
CA SER A 207 1.41 -9.24 -19.68
C SER A 207 0.78 -8.49 -18.52
N LEU A 208 0.89 -7.16 -18.52
CA LEU A 208 0.18 -6.30 -17.57
C LEU A 208 -1.34 -6.51 -17.64
N LYS A 209 -1.88 -6.68 -18.86
CA LYS A 209 -3.31 -6.93 -19.04
C LYS A 209 -3.74 -8.22 -18.36
N GLN A 210 -2.97 -9.30 -18.54
CA GLN A 210 -3.26 -10.58 -17.91
C GLN A 210 -3.18 -10.47 -16.38
N TRP A 211 -2.13 -9.80 -15.87
CA TRP A 211 -1.96 -9.56 -14.44
C TRP A 211 -3.18 -8.84 -13.83
N ILE A 212 -3.70 -7.80 -14.51
CA ILE A 212 -4.88 -7.06 -14.07
C ILE A 212 -6.14 -7.94 -14.13
N CYS A 213 -6.33 -8.72 -15.21
CA CYS A 213 -7.43 -9.68 -15.31
C CYS A 213 -7.37 -10.76 -14.22
N ASP A 214 -6.18 -11.05 -13.68
CA ASP A 214 -5.97 -12.00 -12.59
C ASP A 214 -6.14 -11.37 -11.21
N ILE A 215 -6.59 -10.11 -11.09
CA ILE A 215 -6.95 -9.58 -9.77
C ILE A 215 -8.19 -10.31 -9.24
N TRP A 216 -8.09 -10.85 -8.03
CA TRP A 216 -9.20 -11.48 -7.34
C TRP A 216 -10.21 -10.47 -6.80
N ASP A 217 -11.47 -10.90 -6.75
CA ASP A 217 -12.57 -10.13 -6.18
C ASP A 217 -13.41 -10.93 -5.18
N GLU A 218 -14.26 -10.22 -4.44
CA GLU A 218 -15.15 -10.83 -3.44
C GLU A 218 -16.16 -11.79 -4.11
N PRO A 219 -16.38 -13.01 -3.57
CA PRO A 219 -17.43 -13.91 -4.04
C PRO A 219 -18.83 -13.28 -3.96
N THR A 220 -19.61 -13.38 -5.04
CA THR A 220 -20.99 -12.85 -5.10
C THR A 220 -22.00 -13.65 -4.27
N GLN A 221 -21.65 -14.84 -3.80
CA GLN A 221 -22.49 -15.66 -2.91
C GLN A 221 -21.86 -15.72 -1.51
N VAL A 222 -22.24 -14.77 -0.66
CA VAL A 222 -21.94 -14.85 0.78
C VAL A 222 -23.02 -15.73 1.40
N ASN A 223 -22.64 -16.85 2.03
CA ASN A 223 -23.57 -17.60 2.88
C ASN A 223 -24.00 -16.67 4.02
N GLU A 224 -25.21 -16.12 3.91
CA GLU A 224 -25.89 -15.36 4.96
C GLU A 224 -26.19 -16.30 6.13
N ASN A 225 -25.23 -16.54 7.01
CA ASN A 225 -25.47 -17.08 8.33
C ASN A 225 -24.28 -16.70 9.22
N GLU A 226 -24.38 -15.56 9.91
CA GLU A 226 -24.36 -15.50 11.38
C GLU A 226 -24.31 -14.05 11.91
N SER A 227 -25.26 -13.78 12.82
CA SER A 227 -25.24 -12.78 13.89
C SER A 227 -25.82 -11.37 13.66
N THR A 228 -26.81 -11.07 14.50
CA THR A 228 -27.68 -9.90 14.61
C THR A 228 -26.93 -8.58 14.88
N PRO A 229 -27.34 -7.44 14.30
CA PRO A 229 -26.66 -6.16 14.46
C PRO A 229 -26.82 -5.54 15.86
N ALA A 230 -25.76 -4.91 16.36
CA ALA A 230 -25.88 -3.81 17.33
C ALA A 230 -26.49 -2.59 16.62
N ALA A 231 -27.40 -1.88 17.28
CA ALA A 231 -28.11 -0.75 16.68
C ALA A 231 -27.15 0.39 16.27
N PRO A 232 -27.36 1.04 15.11
CA PRO A 232 -26.53 2.16 14.68
C PRO A 232 -26.74 3.38 15.57
N PHE A 233 -25.65 3.93 16.11
CA PHE A 233 -25.63 5.25 16.74
C PHE A 233 -25.49 6.34 15.65
N ILE A 234 -26.41 7.30 15.61
CA ILE A 234 -26.46 8.36 14.59
C ILE A 234 -25.83 9.64 15.15
N VAL A 235 -24.69 10.04 14.57
CA VAL A 235 -23.95 11.28 14.87
C VAL A 235 -24.55 12.44 14.03
N ARG A 236 -24.78 13.60 14.65
CA ARG A 236 -25.40 14.78 14.00
C ARG A 236 -24.31 15.78 13.60
N ASP A 237 -24.56 16.58 12.56
CA ASP A 237 -23.63 17.55 11.92
C ASP A 237 -22.84 18.52 12.85
N LYS A 238 -23.23 18.63 14.12
CA LYS A 238 -22.57 19.46 15.13
C LYS A 238 -21.20 18.95 15.60
N ASP A 239 -20.82 17.72 15.23
CA ASP A 239 -19.55 17.09 15.63
C ASP A 239 -18.42 17.31 14.60
N ARG A 240 -18.65 18.16 13.58
CA ARG A 240 -17.70 18.52 12.51
C ARG A 240 -16.82 19.75 12.82
N SER A 241 -16.95 20.39 13.98
CA SER A 241 -16.12 21.56 14.31
C SER A 241 -14.77 21.15 14.87
N LEU A 242 -13.69 21.46 14.14
CA LEU A 242 -12.31 21.38 14.63
C LEU A 242 -12.09 22.32 15.83
N PRO A 243 -11.34 21.90 16.88
CA PRO A 243 -10.87 22.81 17.91
C PRO A 243 -10.00 23.92 17.32
N LYS A 244 -10.16 25.16 17.80
CA LYS A 244 -9.50 26.36 17.24
C LYS A 244 -8.02 26.51 17.63
N SER A 245 -7.43 25.59 18.39
CA SER A 245 -6.01 25.61 18.74
C SER A 245 -5.56 24.22 19.21
N CYS A 246 -4.53 23.66 18.58
CA CYS A 246 -3.87 22.43 18.98
C CYS A 246 -2.45 22.77 19.48
N ASP A 247 -2.28 22.83 20.80
CA ASP A 247 -1.00 23.14 21.46
C ASP A 247 -0.15 21.88 21.73
N TRP A 248 -0.49 20.70 21.19
CA TRP A 248 0.23 19.44 21.48
C TRP A 248 1.61 19.31 20.82
N LEU A 249 1.97 20.22 19.92
CA LEU A 249 3.28 20.24 19.26
C LEU A 249 4.40 20.87 20.11
N SER A 250 4.13 21.23 21.37
CA SER A 250 5.14 21.77 22.28
C SER A 250 6.01 20.72 22.96
N ASP A 251 5.64 19.44 22.88
CA ASP A 251 6.33 18.37 23.59
C ASP A 251 7.34 17.66 22.68
N ASP A 252 8.57 17.53 23.18
CA ASP A 252 9.73 16.98 22.47
C ASP A 252 9.50 15.49 22.12
N ILE A 253 9.16 15.23 20.85
CA ILE A 253 8.89 13.89 20.28
C ILE A 253 10.16 13.14 19.88
N SER A 254 11.34 13.68 20.17
CA SER A 254 12.64 13.03 19.90
C SER A 254 12.77 11.57 20.40
N PRO A 255 12.05 11.10 21.45
CA PRO A 255 12.07 9.68 21.86
C PRO A 255 11.28 8.72 20.95
N ILE A 256 10.39 9.21 20.08
CA ILE A 256 9.50 8.39 19.23
C ILE A 256 10.18 8.03 17.90
N ILE A 257 11.28 8.68 17.57
CA ILE A 257 12.04 8.47 16.32
C ILE A 257 13.21 7.52 16.58
N ASN A 258 12.91 6.24 16.78
CA ASN A 258 13.88 5.15 16.60
C ASN A 258 13.11 3.87 16.27
N TYR A 259 12.55 3.83 15.06
CA TYR A 259 11.84 2.68 14.52
C TYR A 259 12.71 1.95 13.50
N ASN A 260 12.99 0.67 13.75
CA ASN A 260 13.67 -0.21 12.80
C ASN A 260 12.61 -1.10 12.11
N PRO A 261 12.41 -0.98 10.78
CA PRO A 261 11.33 -1.68 10.07
C PRO A 261 11.52 -3.21 9.93
N ARG A 262 12.54 -3.81 10.55
CA ARG A 262 12.78 -5.26 10.53
C ARG A 262 12.15 -6.05 11.69
N ASP A 263 11.51 -5.38 12.65
CA ASP A 263 11.01 -6.00 13.88
C ASP A 263 9.52 -6.45 13.81
N ILE A 264 8.96 -6.65 12.61
CA ILE A 264 7.50 -6.88 12.40
C ILE A 264 7.03 -8.33 12.61
N ASP A 265 7.91 -9.32 12.77
CA ASP A 265 7.50 -10.73 12.64
C ASP A 265 6.92 -11.42 13.90
N GLN A 266 6.67 -10.74 15.04
CA GLN A 266 6.25 -11.44 16.27
C GLN A 266 4.94 -11.03 16.93
N LEU A 267 4.12 -10.14 16.37
CA LEU A 267 2.83 -9.74 16.98
C LEU A 267 1.59 -10.47 16.43
N ALA A 268 1.80 -11.50 15.59
CA ALA A 268 0.73 -12.29 14.99
C ALA A 268 0.26 -13.44 15.90
N ALA A 269 -0.30 -13.12 17.06
CA ALA A 269 -1.16 -14.05 17.77
C ALA A 269 -2.12 -13.28 18.68
N ILE A 270 -3.37 -13.75 18.77
CA ILE A 270 -4.44 -13.32 19.69
C ILE A 270 -5.53 -12.44 19.04
N HIS A 271 -6.25 -13.06 18.09
CA HIS A 271 -7.68 -13.42 18.19
C HIS A 271 -8.01 -14.34 16.99
N ASP A 272 -8.63 -15.50 17.20
CA ASP A 272 -9.19 -16.38 16.14
C ASP A 272 -10.46 -15.72 15.54
N ASN A 273 -10.31 -14.50 15.03
CA ASN A 273 -11.29 -13.74 14.24
C ASN A 273 -10.87 -13.68 12.76
N THR A 274 -9.89 -14.48 12.37
CA THR A 274 -9.36 -14.64 11.01
C THR A 274 -10.41 -15.19 10.04
N LYS A 275 -11.29 -16.05 10.55
CA LYS A 275 -12.40 -16.69 9.83
C LYS A 275 -13.70 -15.88 9.84
N ARG A 276 -13.71 -14.70 10.47
CA ARG A 276 -14.88 -13.82 10.52
C ARG A 276 -14.74 -12.68 9.52
N PRO A 277 -15.79 -12.36 8.75
CA PRO A 277 -15.78 -11.16 7.91
C PRO A 277 -15.55 -9.91 8.74
N TYR A 278 -15.06 -8.84 8.10
CA TYR A 278 -15.05 -7.53 8.75
C TYR A 278 -16.48 -7.10 9.13
N PRO A 279 -16.63 -6.26 10.17
CA PRO A 279 -17.91 -5.67 10.54
C PRO A 279 -18.66 -5.07 9.35
N LYS A 280 -19.99 -5.19 9.34
CA LYS A 280 -20.85 -4.83 8.20
C LYS A 280 -20.63 -3.40 7.68
N HIS A 281 -20.26 -2.45 8.55
CA HIS A 281 -19.99 -1.08 8.14
C HIS A 281 -18.74 -0.92 7.26
N TYR A 282 -17.81 -1.89 7.28
CA TYR A 282 -16.67 -1.97 6.38
C TYR A 282 -16.90 -2.85 5.16
N ALA A 283 -18.03 -3.57 5.08
CA ALA A 283 -18.32 -4.51 4.00
C ALA A 283 -18.32 -3.84 2.61
N ASN A 284 -18.57 -2.53 2.51
CA ASN A 284 -18.53 -1.80 1.24
C ASN A 284 -17.14 -1.24 0.90
N ARG A 285 -16.15 -1.37 1.80
CA ARG A 285 -14.79 -0.84 1.64
C ARG A 285 -13.77 -1.94 1.38
N VAL A 286 -13.80 -2.97 2.23
CA VAL A 286 -12.85 -4.07 2.20
C VAL A 286 -13.55 -5.38 2.52
N TRP A 287 -13.00 -6.46 2.01
CA TRP A 287 -13.39 -7.82 2.33
C TRP A 287 -12.16 -8.55 2.91
N LYS A 288 -12.39 -9.60 3.70
CA LYS A 288 -11.34 -10.39 4.34
C LYS A 288 -11.27 -11.77 3.70
N PRO A 289 -10.32 -12.06 2.79
CA PRO A 289 -10.29 -13.33 2.06
C PRO A 289 -10.26 -14.56 2.98
N SER A 290 -9.53 -14.51 4.10
CA SER A 290 -9.45 -15.60 5.10
C SER A 290 -10.78 -15.92 5.80
N ALA A 291 -11.80 -15.04 5.67
CA ALA A 291 -13.12 -15.26 6.23
C ALA A 291 -14.06 -16.07 5.33
N PHE A 292 -13.68 -16.32 4.07
CA PHE A 292 -14.51 -17.05 3.12
C PHE A 292 -14.11 -18.51 3.05
N LYS A 293 -15.13 -19.37 3.02
CA LYS A 293 -14.96 -20.80 2.83
C LYS A 293 -15.07 -21.12 1.34
N ILE A 294 -13.99 -21.65 0.79
CA ILE A 294 -13.88 -22.03 -0.61
C ILE A 294 -13.73 -23.56 -0.67
N ASN A 295 -14.61 -24.23 -1.41
CA ASN A 295 -14.59 -25.70 -1.55
C ASN A 295 -14.49 -26.49 -0.23
N GLY A 296 -14.97 -25.92 0.89
CA GLY A 296 -14.90 -26.56 2.19
C GLY A 296 -13.72 -26.12 3.09
N THR A 297 -12.85 -25.23 2.62
CA THR A 297 -11.59 -24.83 3.29
C THR A 297 -11.48 -23.32 3.41
N TYR A 298 -10.87 -22.82 4.48
CA TYR A 298 -10.55 -21.39 4.66
C TYR A 298 -9.16 -21.09 4.10
N LEU A 299 -8.97 -19.88 3.56
CA LEU A 299 -7.62 -19.39 3.24
C LEU A 299 -6.83 -19.16 4.55
N PRO A 300 -5.50 -19.40 4.56
CA PRO A 300 -4.68 -19.33 5.77
C PRO A 300 -4.64 -17.95 6.44
N GLU A 301 -4.35 -17.95 7.74
CA GLU A 301 -4.24 -16.76 8.58
C GLU A 301 -2.93 -16.02 8.29
N GLY A 302 -3.01 -14.72 7.97
CA GLY A 302 -1.87 -13.94 7.48
C GLY A 302 -2.25 -12.76 6.58
N GLY A 303 -3.53 -12.62 6.23
CA GLY A 303 -4.10 -11.31 5.90
C GLY A 303 -3.43 -10.60 4.71
N GLY A 304 -3.00 -11.37 3.72
CA GLY A 304 -2.62 -10.91 2.41
C GLY A 304 -2.59 -12.14 1.53
N VAL A 305 -3.15 -12.04 0.34
CA VAL A 305 -2.50 -12.65 -0.82
C VAL A 305 -1.10 -12.03 -0.84
N GLY A 306 -0.18 -12.53 -0.04
CA GLY A 306 1.20 -12.08 0.04
C GLY A 306 2.04 -13.09 -0.69
N TRP A 307 3.22 -12.69 -1.14
CA TRP A 307 4.19 -13.52 -1.89
C TRP A 307 4.37 -14.96 -1.35
N PHE A 308 4.16 -15.21 -0.05
CA PHE A 308 4.17 -16.54 0.57
C PHE A 308 3.18 -17.54 -0.07
N THR A 309 2.12 -17.07 -0.73
CA THR A 309 1.17 -17.94 -1.44
C THR A 309 1.69 -18.47 -2.77
N TYR A 310 2.77 -17.89 -3.31
CA TYR A 310 3.43 -18.33 -4.55
C TYR A 310 4.67 -19.20 -4.30
N LEU A 311 4.92 -19.63 -3.05
CA LEU A 311 5.98 -20.59 -2.77
C LEU A 311 5.57 -21.98 -3.29
N PRO A 312 6.39 -22.62 -4.16
CA PRO A 312 6.09 -23.95 -4.70
C PRO A 312 5.87 -24.97 -3.57
N GLY A 313 4.72 -25.65 -3.55
CA GLY A 313 4.43 -26.76 -2.64
C GLY A 313 3.22 -26.59 -1.71
N ASN A 314 2.43 -25.51 -1.82
CA ASN A 314 1.22 -25.30 -1.02
C ASN A 314 -0.07 -25.39 -1.87
N SER A 315 -0.29 -26.57 -2.48
CA SER A 315 -1.33 -26.80 -3.51
C SER A 315 -2.74 -26.42 -3.08
N ASP A 316 -3.08 -26.62 -1.81
CA ASP A 316 -4.45 -26.39 -1.31
C ASP A 316 -4.83 -24.90 -1.29
N VAL A 317 -3.85 -23.99 -1.13
CA VAL A 317 -4.12 -22.54 -1.13
C VAL A 317 -4.26 -22.03 -2.56
N GLU A 318 -3.46 -22.55 -3.47
CA GLU A 318 -3.46 -22.17 -4.89
C GLU A 318 -4.76 -22.59 -5.60
N ASP A 319 -5.23 -23.81 -5.36
CA ASP A 319 -6.51 -24.31 -5.91
C ASP A 319 -7.71 -23.52 -5.36
N ASN A 320 -7.68 -23.14 -4.08
CA ASN A 320 -8.75 -22.34 -3.49
C ASN A 320 -8.75 -20.91 -4.05
N LEU A 321 -7.58 -20.28 -4.21
CA LEU A 321 -7.50 -18.96 -4.83
C LEU A 321 -7.97 -18.96 -6.28
N GLN A 322 -7.67 -20.00 -7.07
CA GLN A 322 -8.14 -20.07 -8.46
C GLN A 322 -9.67 -20.07 -8.61
N SER A 323 -10.40 -20.45 -7.56
CA SER A 323 -11.87 -20.47 -7.57
C SER A 323 -12.53 -19.13 -7.22
N LEU A 324 -11.77 -18.17 -6.66
CA LEU A 324 -12.29 -16.83 -6.42
C LEU A 324 -12.61 -16.15 -7.76
N PRO A 325 -13.72 -15.38 -7.84
CA PRO A 325 -13.98 -14.61 -9.03
C PRO A 325 -12.84 -13.62 -9.25
N ARG A 326 -12.58 -13.32 -10.53
CA ARG A 326 -11.73 -12.20 -10.91
C ARG A 326 -12.57 -10.93 -11.00
N ILE A 327 -11.89 -9.79 -11.05
CA ILE A 327 -12.54 -8.51 -11.33
C ILE A 327 -13.32 -8.55 -12.64
N SER A 328 -14.35 -7.71 -12.75
CA SER A 328 -15.16 -7.65 -13.98
C SER A 328 -14.30 -7.26 -15.19
N THR A 329 -14.65 -7.76 -16.39
CA THR A 329 -13.95 -7.39 -17.63
C THR A 329 -13.95 -5.88 -17.86
N GLN A 330 -15.04 -5.21 -17.53
CA GLN A 330 -15.15 -3.75 -17.64
C GLN A 330 -14.15 -3.04 -16.73
N GLU A 331 -14.04 -3.45 -15.46
CA GLU A 331 -13.06 -2.90 -14.53
C GLU A 331 -11.63 -3.18 -15.01
N ALA A 332 -11.33 -4.41 -15.43
CA ALA A 332 -10.02 -4.81 -15.91
C ALA A 332 -9.58 -3.97 -17.12
N ASP A 333 -10.46 -3.79 -18.11
CA ASP A 333 -10.16 -3.02 -19.31
C ASP A 333 -9.93 -1.53 -18.97
N MET A 334 -10.73 -0.94 -18.08
CA MET A 334 -10.57 0.46 -17.67
C MET A 334 -9.34 0.69 -16.79
N LEU A 335 -9.01 -0.25 -15.91
CA LEU A 335 -7.80 -0.20 -15.09
C LEU A 335 -6.55 -0.40 -15.95
N TYR A 336 -6.58 -1.33 -16.91
CA TYR A 336 -5.51 -1.52 -17.89
C TYR A 336 -5.31 -0.28 -18.77
N ASP A 337 -6.40 0.34 -19.22
CA ASP A 337 -6.34 1.57 -20.02
C ASP A 337 -5.74 2.76 -19.23
N LEU A 338 -6.04 2.88 -17.93
CA LEU A 338 -5.41 3.87 -17.05
C LEU A 338 -3.92 3.58 -16.85
N LEU A 339 -3.60 2.37 -16.42
CA LEU A 339 -2.23 1.97 -16.09
C LEU A 339 -1.33 1.91 -17.33
N GLY A 340 -1.88 1.59 -18.51
CA GLY A 340 -1.15 1.65 -19.77
C GLY A 340 -0.73 3.06 -20.19
N LYS A 341 -1.41 4.11 -19.70
CA LYS A 341 -1.00 5.52 -19.87
C LYS A 341 0.02 5.97 -18.81
N ILE A 342 0.05 5.31 -17.65
CA ILE A 342 0.97 5.59 -16.55
C ILE A 342 2.29 4.83 -16.75
N PHE A 343 2.24 3.55 -17.08
CA PHE A 343 3.41 2.68 -17.21
C PHE A 343 4.03 2.76 -18.61
N VAL A 344 4.44 3.98 -18.97
CA VAL A 344 5.24 4.29 -20.15
C VAL A 344 6.57 4.91 -19.71
N TYR A 345 7.65 4.69 -20.47
CA TYR A 345 8.96 5.25 -20.14
C TYR A 345 9.02 6.78 -20.36
N GLU A 346 8.42 7.27 -21.44
CA GLU A 346 8.41 8.70 -21.81
C GLU A 346 6.99 9.14 -22.18
N GLY A 347 6.65 10.42 -21.96
CA GLY A 347 5.33 10.96 -22.29
C GLY A 347 4.19 10.52 -21.38
N ARG A 348 4.51 10.17 -20.13
CA ARG A 348 3.54 9.76 -19.10
C ARG A 348 2.50 10.85 -18.86
N ILE A 349 1.24 10.44 -18.68
CA ILE A 349 0.14 11.37 -18.37
C ILE A 349 0.36 12.07 -17.02
N SER A 350 -0.22 13.25 -16.85
CA SER A 350 -0.13 14.02 -15.59
C SER A 350 -1.17 13.57 -14.57
N ALA A 351 -1.03 14.01 -13.31
CA ALA A 351 -2.07 13.81 -12.29
C ALA A 351 -3.41 14.44 -12.68
N GLU A 352 -3.42 15.56 -13.41
CA GLU A 352 -4.64 16.17 -13.95
C GLU A 352 -5.34 15.25 -14.95
N ASP A 353 -4.60 14.66 -15.88
CA ASP A 353 -5.14 13.73 -16.88
C ASP A 353 -5.71 12.46 -16.22
N ILE A 354 -5.08 11.98 -15.13
CA ILE A 354 -5.55 10.83 -14.34
C ILE A 354 -6.91 11.12 -13.71
N LEU A 355 -7.12 12.32 -13.15
CA LEU A 355 -8.41 12.69 -12.54
C LEU A 355 -9.56 12.69 -13.54
N GLY A 356 -9.28 13.00 -14.81
CA GLY A 356 -10.25 12.94 -15.90
C GLY A 356 -10.47 11.54 -16.49
N HIS A 357 -9.83 10.51 -15.94
CA HIS A 357 -9.91 9.16 -16.51
C HIS A 357 -11.23 8.46 -16.14
N PRO A 358 -11.93 7.82 -17.10
CA PRO A 358 -13.21 7.14 -16.85
C PRO A 358 -13.18 6.06 -15.76
N TRP A 359 -12.01 5.52 -15.43
CA TRP A 359 -11.86 4.55 -14.34
C TRP A 359 -12.32 5.11 -12.98
N PHE A 360 -12.26 6.42 -12.77
CA PHE A 360 -12.81 7.08 -11.57
C PHE A 360 -14.32 7.34 -11.63
N GLU A 361 -14.94 7.24 -12.82
CA GLU A 361 -16.36 7.48 -13.05
C GLU A 361 -17.21 6.20 -13.02
N MET A 362 -16.62 5.04 -12.70
CA MET A 362 -17.29 3.74 -12.66
C MET A 362 -18.33 3.57 -11.52
N VAL A 363 -18.77 4.65 -10.88
CA VAL A 363 -19.62 4.64 -9.67
C VAL A 363 -21.02 5.18 -9.96
#